data_AF-A0A9D5NH30-F1
#
_entry.id   AF-A0A9D5NH30-F1
#
_cell.length_a   1.000
_cell.length_b   1.000
_cell.length_c   1.000
_cell.angle_alpha   90.00
_cell.angle_beta   90.00
_cell.angle_gamma   90.00
#
_symmetry.space_group_name_H-M   'P 1'
#
loop_
_entity.id
_entity.type
_entity.pdbx_description
1 polymer ?
#
loop_
_entity_poly.entity_id
_entity_poly.type
_entity_poly.pdbx_seq_one_letter_code
_entity_poly.pdbx_strand_id
1 'polypeptide(L)'
;MKKSNKQKKDNWLWQVFIVTFLLAMGFGAISNTVVNKLNIYIATILLFIIIGIGIVFDLVGMAVASAVEAPFHAKAAKKHKGAKESIRLVRNAPMVSNICNDVIGDICGIISGSIGALLSVSISSKLNLDIIVVSLLISAIIASITVGGKALGKKFAINKCTNIIYIAGTIIHYIWPVKQNNKKG
;
A
#
# COMPACT_ATOMS: atom_id res chain seq x y z
N MET A 1 -12.60 -35.97 11.43
CA MET A 1 -11.90 -35.48 10.22
C MET A 1 -11.91 -33.95 10.19
N LYS A 2 -10.78 -33.28 10.51
CA LYS A 2 -10.68 -31.81 10.63
C LYS A 2 -9.36 -31.26 10.03
N LYS A 3 -8.89 -31.85 8.92
CA LYS A 3 -7.54 -31.59 8.37
C LYS A 3 -7.47 -30.73 7.10
N SER A 4 -8.57 -30.46 6.37
CA SER A 4 -8.45 -29.82 5.04
C SER A 4 -8.47 -28.28 5.02
N ASN A 5 -8.85 -27.61 6.12
CA ASN A 5 -8.96 -26.14 6.14
C ASN A 5 -7.70 -25.42 6.66
N LYS A 6 -6.69 -26.16 7.15
CA LYS A 6 -5.43 -25.58 7.69
C LYS A 6 -4.37 -25.40 6.58
N GLN A 7 -4.27 -26.36 5.66
CA GLN A 7 -3.28 -26.33 4.55
C GLN A 7 -3.48 -25.17 3.56
N LYS A 8 -4.71 -24.70 3.33
CA LYS A 8 -4.97 -23.56 2.43
C LYS A 8 -4.53 -22.20 3.00
N LYS A 9 -4.42 -22.09 4.33
CA LYS A 9 -4.05 -20.85 5.03
C LYS A 9 -2.53 -20.67 5.11
N ASP A 10 -1.78 -21.77 5.22
CA ASP A 10 -0.30 -21.75 5.29
C ASP A 10 0.33 -21.39 3.92
N ASN A 11 -0.25 -21.85 2.80
CA ASN A 11 0.25 -21.50 1.47
C ASN A 11 0.08 -20.01 1.15
N TRP A 12 -0.96 -19.36 1.69
CA TRP A 12 -1.18 -17.92 1.53
C TRP A 12 -0.07 -17.11 2.20
N LEU A 13 0.28 -17.46 3.44
CA LEU A 13 1.33 -16.77 4.20
C LEU A 13 2.69 -16.92 3.50
N TRP A 14 3.03 -18.13 3.05
CA TRP A 14 4.25 -18.37 2.29
C TRP A 14 4.27 -17.65 0.95
N GLN A 15 3.14 -17.59 0.24
CA GLN A 15 3.05 -16.88 -1.04
C GLN A 15 3.18 -15.38 -0.85
N VAL A 16 2.55 -14.79 0.17
CA VAL A 16 2.73 -13.38 0.51
C VAL A 16 4.19 -13.13 0.87
N PHE A 17 4.79 -13.93 1.74
CA PHE A 17 6.20 -13.78 2.12
C PHE A 17 7.15 -13.80 0.91
N ILE A 18 7.01 -14.79 0.01
CA ILE A 18 7.87 -14.93 -1.18
C ILE A 18 7.64 -13.79 -2.17
N VAL A 19 6.39 -13.39 -2.42
CA VAL A 19 6.06 -12.29 -3.33
C VAL A 19 6.57 -10.96 -2.77
N THR A 20 6.38 -10.70 -1.49
CA THR A 20 6.91 -9.51 -0.79
C THR A 20 8.42 -9.48 -0.83
N PHE A 21 9.07 -10.61 -0.58
CA PHE A 21 10.53 -10.74 -0.61
C PHE A 21 11.11 -10.47 -2.01
N LEU A 22 10.53 -11.08 -3.05
CA LEU A 22 10.95 -10.86 -4.44
C LEU A 22 10.68 -9.44 -4.92
N LEU A 23 9.53 -8.86 -4.54
CA LEU A 23 9.21 -7.46 -4.81
C LEU A 23 10.18 -6.51 -4.10
N ALA A 24 10.48 -6.76 -2.83
CA ALA A 24 11.43 -5.94 -2.06
C ALA A 24 12.85 -6.03 -2.64
N MET A 25 13.32 -7.23 -3.03
CA MET A 25 14.60 -7.39 -3.72
C MET A 25 14.61 -6.67 -5.07
N GLY A 26 13.57 -6.85 -5.90
CA GLY A 26 13.49 -6.24 -7.22
C GLY A 26 13.42 -4.72 -7.16
N PHE A 27 12.47 -4.18 -6.40
CA PHE A 27 12.31 -2.73 -6.24
C PHE A 27 13.48 -2.10 -5.48
N GLY A 28 14.07 -2.79 -4.50
CA GLY A 28 15.26 -2.34 -3.78
C GLY A 28 16.47 -2.25 -4.70
N ALA A 29 16.71 -3.27 -5.54
CA ALA A 29 17.81 -3.26 -6.52
C ALA A 29 17.62 -2.16 -7.58
N ILE A 30 16.41 -1.99 -8.10
CA ILE A 30 16.09 -0.94 -9.07
C ILE A 30 16.25 0.43 -8.40
N SER A 31 15.68 0.64 -7.21
CA SER A 31 15.78 1.91 -6.50
C SER A 31 17.22 2.27 -6.16
N ASN A 32 18.04 1.34 -5.68
CA ASN A 32 19.45 1.62 -5.37
C ASN A 32 20.25 1.99 -6.62
N THR A 33 20.06 1.26 -7.73
CA THR A 33 20.77 1.54 -8.99
C THR A 33 20.34 2.88 -9.58
N VAL A 34 19.05 3.20 -9.48
CA VAL A 34 18.48 4.45 -9.96
C VAL A 34 18.94 5.60 -9.07
N VAL A 35 18.78 5.52 -7.75
CA VAL A 35 19.13 6.59 -6.79
C VAL A 35 20.63 6.91 -6.78
N ASN A 36 21.52 5.91 -6.90
CA ASN A 36 22.97 6.16 -6.97
C ASN A 36 23.41 6.94 -8.22
N LYS A 37 22.60 6.94 -9.29
CA LYS A 37 22.85 7.72 -10.50
C LYS A 37 22.05 9.02 -10.56
N LEU A 38 21.16 9.24 -9.60
CA LEU A 38 20.26 10.39 -9.59
C LEU A 38 20.81 11.53 -8.75
N ASN A 39 20.47 12.75 -9.17
CA ASN A 39 20.72 13.95 -8.38
C ASN A 39 19.92 13.90 -7.08
N ILE A 40 20.46 14.45 -5.98
CA ILE A 40 19.82 14.56 -4.66
C ILE A 40 18.37 15.04 -4.77
N TYR A 41 18.11 16.03 -5.64
CA TYR A 41 16.75 16.56 -5.85
C TYR A 41 15.77 15.49 -6.35
N ILE A 42 16.20 14.65 -7.29
CA ILE A 42 15.34 13.60 -7.87
C ILE A 42 15.13 12.47 -6.85
N ALA A 43 16.16 12.11 -6.09
CA ALA A 43 16.05 11.13 -5.01
C ALA A 43 15.05 11.57 -3.93
N THR A 44 15.08 12.85 -3.54
CA THR A 44 14.12 13.43 -2.59
C THR A 44 12.69 13.37 -3.13
N ILE A 45 12.45 13.71 -4.40
CA ILE A 45 11.11 13.63 -5.02
C ILE A 45 10.61 12.17 -5.03
N LEU A 46 11.48 11.24 -5.41
CA LEU A 46 11.15 9.81 -5.43
C LEU A 46 10.78 9.30 -4.03
N LEU A 47 11.51 9.71 -3.00
CA LEU A 47 11.22 9.39 -1.60
C LEU A 47 9.80 9.83 -1.21
N PHE A 48 9.43 11.07 -1.50
CA PHE A 48 8.09 11.58 -1.22
C PHE A 48 6.99 10.83 -1.99
N ILE A 49 7.25 10.46 -3.25
CA ILE A 49 6.32 9.65 -4.03
C ILE A 49 6.08 8.28 -3.38
N ILE A 50 7.15 7.60 -2.94
CA ILE A 50 7.05 6.27 -2.33
C ILE A 50 6.30 6.33 -1.00
N ILE A 51 6.59 7.33 -0.15
CA ILE A 51 5.85 7.55 1.11
C ILE A 51 4.37 7.85 0.80
N GLY A 52 4.10 8.71 -0.19
CA GLY A 52 2.74 9.05 -0.61
C GLY A 52 1.96 7.83 -1.09
N ILE A 53 2.58 6.96 -1.90
CA ILE A 53 1.99 5.68 -2.33
C ILE A 53 1.64 4.83 -1.11
N GLY A 54 2.57 4.67 -0.16
CA GLY A 54 2.33 3.91 1.07
C GLY A 54 1.14 4.44 1.88
N ILE A 55 1.00 5.77 2.01
CA ILE A 55 -0.13 6.40 2.71
C ILE A 55 -1.45 6.17 1.96
N VAL A 56 -1.46 6.25 0.62
CA VAL A 56 -2.66 6.01 -0.19
C VAL A 56 -3.11 4.55 -0.07
N PHE A 57 -2.19 3.58 -0.11
CA PHE A 57 -2.53 2.18 0.07
C PHE A 57 -3.02 1.88 1.50
N ASP A 58 -2.44 2.49 2.52
CA ASP A 58 -2.93 2.44 3.91
C ASP A 58 -4.38 2.95 4.01
N LEU A 59 -4.67 4.07 3.34
CA LEU A 59 -6.02 4.65 3.27
C LEU A 59 -7.03 3.67 2.65
N VAL A 60 -6.65 2.98 1.58
CA VAL A 60 -7.50 1.98 0.92
C VAL A 60 -7.73 0.78 1.83
N GLY A 61 -6.68 0.26 2.48
CA GLY A 61 -6.80 -0.84 3.43
C GLY A 61 -7.72 -0.51 4.60
N MET A 62 -7.53 0.67 5.21
CA MET A 62 -8.37 1.20 6.29
C MET A 62 -9.82 1.42 5.84
N ALA A 63 -10.03 1.96 4.63
CA ALA A 63 -11.36 2.15 4.08
C ALA A 63 -12.08 0.80 3.90
N VAL A 64 -11.42 -0.19 3.30
CA VAL A 64 -11.95 -1.53 3.08
C VAL A 64 -12.29 -2.22 4.40
N ALA A 65 -11.44 -2.11 5.41
CA ALA A 65 -11.68 -2.65 6.74
C ALA A 65 -12.87 -2.01 7.47
N SER A 66 -13.16 -0.73 7.19
CA SER A 66 -14.21 0.03 7.87
C SER A 66 -15.55 0.06 7.13
N ALA A 67 -15.62 -0.50 5.92
CA ALA A 67 -16.79 -0.36 5.07
C ALA A 67 -17.84 -1.46 5.28
N VAL A 68 -19.09 -1.09 5.03
CA VAL A 68 -20.26 -1.97 5.14
C VAL A 68 -20.77 -2.31 3.73
N GLU A 69 -21.29 -3.52 3.52
CA GLU A 69 -21.74 -3.99 2.20
C GLU A 69 -23.03 -3.29 1.70
N ALA A 70 -23.92 -2.86 2.61
CA ALA A 70 -25.22 -2.26 2.30
C ALA A 70 -25.21 -1.14 1.24
N PRO A 71 -24.35 -0.09 1.34
CA PRO A 71 -24.28 0.96 0.32
C PRO A 71 -23.83 0.45 -1.06
N PHE A 72 -23.07 -0.65 -1.13
CA PHE A 72 -22.62 -1.22 -2.41
C PHE A 72 -23.68 -2.09 -3.07
N HIS A 73 -24.51 -2.79 -2.30
CA HIS A 73 -25.68 -3.50 -2.85
C HIS A 73 -26.68 -2.54 -3.50
N ALA A 74 -26.94 -1.38 -2.89
CA ALA A 74 -27.78 -0.35 -3.49
C ALA A 74 -27.18 0.19 -4.82
N LYS A 75 -25.86 0.39 -4.88
CA LYS A 75 -25.15 0.78 -6.12
C LYS A 75 -25.16 -0.33 -7.18
N ALA A 76 -25.09 -1.60 -6.78
CA ALA A 76 -25.16 -2.74 -7.68
C ALA A 76 -26.57 -2.93 -8.27
N ALA A 77 -27.62 -2.68 -7.47
CA ALA A 77 -29.01 -2.70 -7.94
C ALA A 77 -29.25 -1.63 -9.03
N LYS A 78 -28.62 -0.46 -8.89
CA LYS A 78 -28.60 0.60 -9.92
C LYS A 78 -27.64 0.33 -11.08
N LYS A 79 -27.04 -0.87 -11.17
CA LYS A 79 -26.11 -1.30 -12.23
C LYS A 79 -24.88 -0.39 -12.42
N HIS A 80 -24.40 0.26 -11.35
CA HIS A 80 -23.15 1.02 -11.43
C HIS A 80 -21.96 0.08 -11.70
N LYS A 81 -21.12 0.45 -12.69
CA LYS A 81 -19.86 -0.26 -12.98
C LYS A 81 -18.97 -0.29 -11.73
N GLY A 82 -18.28 -1.41 -11.50
CA GLY A 82 -17.41 -1.59 -10.33
C GLY A 82 -18.11 -1.94 -9.00
N ALA A 83 -19.44 -1.82 -8.89
CA ALA A 83 -20.15 -2.08 -7.63
C ALA A 83 -20.02 -3.53 -7.14
N LYS A 84 -19.99 -4.50 -8.07
CA LYS A 84 -19.78 -5.92 -7.75
C LYS A 84 -18.36 -6.21 -7.25
N GLU A 85 -17.35 -5.54 -7.81
CA GLU A 85 -15.96 -5.65 -7.34
C GLU A 85 -15.80 -5.05 -5.96
N SER A 86 -16.42 -3.89 -5.71
CA SER A 86 -16.44 -3.26 -4.40
C SER A 86 -17.04 -4.19 -3.32
N ILE A 87 -18.12 -4.92 -3.62
CA ILE A 87 -18.69 -5.91 -2.70
C ILE A 87 -17.67 -7.02 -2.41
N ARG A 88 -16.97 -7.52 -3.43
CA ARG A 88 -15.95 -8.57 -3.26
C ARG A 88 -14.76 -8.09 -2.42
N LEU A 89 -14.34 -6.84 -2.57
CA LEU A 89 -13.29 -6.23 -1.75
C LEU A 89 -13.71 -6.14 -0.28
N VAL A 90 -14.93 -5.69 -0.01
CA VAL A 90 -15.46 -5.58 1.37
C VAL A 90 -15.65 -6.96 1.99
N ARG A 91 -16.13 -7.95 1.22
CA ARG A 91 -16.30 -9.33 1.71
C ARG A 91 -14.96 -10.00 2.06
N ASN A 92 -13.88 -9.64 1.37
CA ASN A 92 -12.53 -10.09 1.65
C ASN A 92 -11.71 -9.04 2.43
N ALA A 93 -12.36 -8.12 3.14
CA ALA A 93 -11.72 -6.96 3.76
C ALA A 93 -10.51 -7.28 4.65
N PRO A 94 -10.52 -8.32 5.52
CA PRO A 94 -9.37 -8.61 6.36
C PRO A 94 -8.11 -8.93 5.53
N MET A 95 -8.29 -9.64 4.42
CA MET A 95 -7.20 -10.06 3.55
C MET A 95 -6.66 -8.90 2.71
N VAL A 96 -7.55 -8.08 2.15
CA VAL A 96 -7.18 -6.91 1.34
C VAL A 96 -6.50 -5.85 2.22
N SER A 97 -7.04 -5.61 3.42
CA SER A 97 -6.45 -4.67 4.38
C SER A 97 -5.03 -5.10 4.78
N ASN A 98 -4.80 -6.38 5.08
CA ASN A 98 -3.47 -6.89 5.43
C ASN A 98 -2.47 -6.77 4.27
N ILE A 99 -2.90 -6.94 3.01
CA ILE A 99 -2.02 -6.70 1.85
C ILE A 99 -1.69 -5.21 1.74
N CYS A 100 -2.71 -4.34 1.79
CA CYS A 100 -2.51 -2.92 1.55
C CYS A 100 -1.75 -2.22 2.68
N ASN A 101 -2.08 -2.53 3.93
CA ASN A 101 -1.45 -1.92 5.09
C ASN A 101 -0.09 -2.54 5.38
N ASP A 102 -0.02 -3.87 5.52
CA ASP A 102 1.19 -4.51 6.05
C ASP A 102 2.16 -4.78 4.90
N VAL A 103 1.75 -5.49 3.86
CA VAL A 103 2.67 -5.87 2.78
C VAL A 103 3.18 -4.65 2.00
N ILE A 104 2.25 -3.85 1.46
CA ILE A 104 2.62 -2.68 0.65
C ILE A 104 3.22 -1.58 1.53
N GLY A 105 2.67 -1.36 2.73
CA GLY A 105 3.19 -0.38 3.67
C GLY A 105 4.61 -0.70 4.14
N ASP A 106 4.92 -1.96 4.47
CA ASP A 106 6.26 -2.37 4.89
C ASP A 106 7.26 -2.25 3.73
N ILE A 107 6.88 -2.64 2.51
CA ILE A 107 7.72 -2.45 1.31
C ILE A 107 8.04 -0.96 1.11
N CYS A 108 7.03 -0.09 1.14
CA CYS A 108 7.22 1.36 1.01
C CYS A 108 8.11 1.90 2.14
N GLY A 109 7.94 1.40 3.36
CA GLY A 109 8.77 1.75 4.52
C GLY A 109 10.25 1.37 4.31
N ILE A 110 10.53 0.13 3.93
CA ILE A 110 11.91 -0.36 3.70
C ILE A 110 12.58 0.40 2.54
N ILE A 111 11.87 0.60 1.43
CA ILE A 111 12.43 1.32 0.28
C ILE A 111 12.68 2.79 0.64
N SER A 112 11.73 3.46 1.29
CA SER A 112 11.89 4.86 1.71
C SER A 112 13.04 5.03 2.72
N GLY A 113 13.21 4.10 3.66
CA GLY A 113 14.34 4.09 4.59
C GLY A 113 15.68 3.92 3.88
N SER A 114 15.74 3.01 2.90
CA SER A 114 16.96 2.78 2.10
C SER A 114 17.34 4.02 1.29
N ILE A 115 16.36 4.66 0.63
CA ILE A 115 16.59 5.91 -0.11
C ILE A 115 16.97 7.04 0.85
N GLY A 116 16.34 7.12 2.02
CA GLY A 116 16.68 8.08 3.07
C GLY A 116 18.13 7.95 3.54
N ALA A 117 18.62 6.73 3.71
CA ALA A 117 20.02 6.47 4.07
C ALA A 117 20.99 6.94 2.98
N LEU A 118 20.74 6.60 1.71
CA LEU A 118 21.56 7.07 0.58
C LEU A 118 21.55 8.60 0.46
N LEU A 119 20.39 9.21 0.68
CA LEU A 119 20.23 10.66 0.68
C LEU A 119 21.03 11.30 1.82
N SER A 120 21.04 10.66 2.99
CA SER A 120 21.79 11.12 4.16
C SER A 120 23.30 11.17 3.89
N VAL A 121 23.84 10.12 3.25
CA VAL A 121 25.26 10.07 2.82
C VAL A 121 25.56 11.20 1.84
N SER A 122 24.69 11.38 0.85
CA SER A 122 24.87 12.39 -0.19
C SER A 122 24.81 13.83 0.36
N ILE A 123 23.93 14.09 1.34
CA ILE A 123 23.77 15.40 1.98
C ILE A 123 24.93 15.67 2.95
N SER A 124 25.30 14.69 3.77
CA SER A 124 26.43 14.79 4.70
C SER A 124 27.73 15.15 3.97
N SER A 125 28.01 14.47 2.84
CA SER A 125 29.19 14.75 2.02
C SER A 125 29.19 16.15 1.40
N LYS A 126 28.02 16.70 1.01
CA LYS A 126 27.94 18.05 0.45
C LYS A 126 28.03 19.16 1.49
N LEU A 127 27.50 18.93 2.68
CA LEU A 127 27.44 19.95 3.74
C LEU A 127 28.59 19.82 4.76
N ASN A 128 29.46 18.81 4.62
CA ASN A 128 30.50 18.46 5.60
C ASN A 128 29.94 18.32 7.03
N LEU A 129 28.75 17.74 7.14
CA LEU A 129 28.09 17.47 8.42
C LEU A 129 28.28 16.01 8.83
N ASP A 130 28.18 15.75 10.13
CA ASP A 130 28.22 14.41 10.68
C ASP A 130 27.09 13.53 10.11
N ILE A 131 27.46 12.36 9.58
CA ILE A 131 26.55 11.43 8.92
C ILE A 131 25.47 10.88 9.87
N ILE A 132 25.80 10.71 11.14
CA ILE A 132 24.88 10.19 12.16
C ILE A 132 23.81 11.24 12.42
N VAL A 133 24.20 12.51 12.57
CA VAL A 133 23.25 13.62 12.76
C VAL A 133 22.31 13.77 11.57
N VAL A 134 22.86 13.79 10.34
CA VAL A 134 22.06 13.94 9.11
C VAL A 134 21.11 12.77 8.91
N SER A 135 21.58 11.54 9.11
CA SER A 135 20.74 10.33 8.95
C SER A 135 19.63 10.25 9.99
N LEU A 136 19.89 10.69 11.23
CA LEU A 136 18.87 10.72 12.28
C LEU A 136 17.79 11.77 11.98
N LEU A 137 18.18 12.95 11.49
CA LEU A 137 17.24 13.99 11.06
C LEU A 137 16.38 13.52 9.89
N ILE A 138 16.98 12.93 8.86
CA ILE A 138 16.24 12.45 7.69
C ILE A 138 15.29 11.30 8.07
N SER A 139 15.75 10.36 8.90
CA SER A 139 14.90 9.27 9.39
C SER A 139 13.74 9.79 10.23
N ALA A 140 13.98 10.78 11.09
CA ALA A 140 12.93 11.42 11.88
C ALA A 140 11.90 12.11 10.99
N ILE A 141 12.34 12.85 9.97
CA ILE A 141 11.45 13.50 8.99
C ILE A 141 10.59 12.46 8.25
N ILE A 142 11.21 11.39 7.74
CA ILE A 142 10.51 10.30 7.05
C ILE A 142 9.46 9.68 7.98
N ALA A 143 9.84 9.37 9.23
CA ALA A 143 8.94 8.79 10.21
C ALA A 143 7.77 9.72 10.54
N SER A 144 8.04 11.00 10.81
CA SER A 144 7.00 11.99 11.13
C SER A 144 6.02 12.17 9.98
N ILE A 145 6.49 12.24 8.72
CA ILE A 145 5.62 12.37 7.55
C ILE A 145 4.81 11.10 7.34
N THR A 146 5.43 9.93 7.46
CA THR A 146 4.75 8.64 7.23
C THR A 146 3.67 8.41 8.28
N VAL A 147 3.99 8.56 9.56
CA VAL A 147 3.06 8.33 10.67
C VAL A 147 2.00 9.44 10.72
N GLY A 148 2.40 10.71 10.56
CA GLY A 148 1.48 11.85 10.55
C GLY A 148 0.52 11.81 9.35
N GLY A 149 1.03 11.46 8.17
CA GLY A 149 0.23 11.31 6.96
C GLY A 149 -0.82 10.20 7.08
N LYS A 150 -0.44 9.02 7.62
CA LYS A 150 -1.39 7.94 7.92
C LYS A 150 -2.45 8.36 8.92
N ALA A 151 -2.07 9.07 9.99
CA ALA A 151 -3.02 9.53 11.01
C ALA A 151 -4.07 10.50 10.44
N LEU A 152 -3.65 11.44 9.59
CA LEU A 152 -4.57 12.34 8.88
C LEU A 152 -5.45 11.57 7.89
N GLY A 153 -4.86 10.62 7.16
CA GLY A 153 -5.56 9.77 6.20
C GLY A 153 -6.68 8.96 6.83
N LYS A 154 -6.49 8.39 8.03
CA LYS A 154 -7.51 7.55 8.68
C LYS A 154 -8.86 8.23 8.85
N LYS A 155 -8.89 9.50 9.28
CA LYS A 155 -10.15 10.25 9.40
C LYS A 155 -10.85 10.43 8.05
N PHE A 156 -10.07 10.71 7.00
CA PHE A 156 -10.60 10.83 5.65
C PHE A 156 -11.10 9.49 5.09
N ALA A 157 -10.36 8.40 5.35
CA ALA A 157 -10.68 7.05 4.92
C ALA A 157 -12.03 6.59 5.47
N ILE A 158 -12.27 6.84 6.76
CA ILE A 158 -13.51 6.43 7.44
C ILE A 158 -14.70 7.25 6.91
N ASN A 159 -14.57 8.58 6.80
CA ASN A 159 -15.65 9.44 6.33
C ASN A 159 -16.01 9.24 4.85
N LYS A 160 -15.06 8.81 4.00
CA LYS A 160 -15.27 8.60 2.57
C LYS A 160 -15.05 7.14 2.11
N CYS A 161 -15.17 6.17 3.02
CA CYS A 161 -14.86 4.76 2.75
C CYS A 161 -15.61 4.20 1.54
N THR A 162 -16.92 4.49 1.44
CA THR A 162 -17.77 4.05 0.33
C THR A 162 -17.29 4.57 -1.03
N ASN A 163 -16.73 5.78 -1.07
CA ASN A 163 -16.26 6.39 -2.32
C ASN A 163 -14.88 5.85 -2.72
N ILE A 164 -13.98 5.72 -1.74
CA ILE A 164 -12.63 5.15 -1.95
C ILE A 164 -12.72 3.73 -2.50
N ILE A 165 -13.56 2.89 -1.91
CA ILE A 165 -13.75 1.49 -2.35
C ILE A 165 -14.49 1.42 -3.68
N TYR A 166 -15.37 2.38 -3.97
CA TYR A 166 -16.02 2.45 -5.26
C TYR A 166 -15.02 2.78 -6.38
N ILE A 167 -14.10 3.72 -6.13
CA ILE A 167 -13.01 4.04 -7.05
C ILE A 167 -12.10 2.81 -7.23
N ALA A 168 -11.67 2.18 -6.13
CA ALA A 168 -10.84 0.97 -6.19
C ALA A 168 -11.53 -0.18 -6.96
N GLY A 169 -12.82 -0.41 -6.70
CA GLY A 169 -13.62 -1.41 -7.41
C GLY A 169 -13.83 -1.08 -8.89
N THR A 170 -13.89 0.20 -9.26
CA THR A 170 -13.97 0.64 -10.66
C THR A 170 -12.65 0.42 -11.39
N ILE A 171 -11.52 0.72 -10.75
CA ILE A 171 -10.18 0.45 -11.30
C ILE A 171 -10.01 -1.06 -11.51
N ILE A 172 -10.35 -1.87 -10.51
CA ILE A 172 -10.29 -3.34 -10.62
C ILE A 172 -11.21 -3.85 -11.74
N HIS A 173 -12.40 -3.28 -11.89
CA HIS A 173 -13.30 -3.66 -12.98
C HIS A 173 -12.70 -3.39 -14.37
N TYR A 174 -11.88 -2.34 -14.51
CA TYR A 174 -11.21 -2.01 -15.76
C TYR A 174 -10.00 -2.92 -16.03
N ILE A 175 -9.23 -3.26 -15.01
CA ILE A 175 -8.04 -4.12 -15.11
C ILE A 175 -8.43 -5.61 -15.25
N TRP A 176 -9.38 -6.05 -14.45
CA TRP A 176 -9.86 -7.42 -14.40
C TRP A 176 -11.39 -7.42 -14.27
N PRO A 177 -12.13 -7.26 -15.38
CA PRO A 177 -13.57 -7.35 -15.34
C PRO A 177 -13.98 -8.76 -14.92
N VAL A 178 -14.62 -8.91 -13.76
CA VAL A 178 -15.12 -10.22 -13.36
C VAL A 178 -16.18 -10.68 -14.35
N LYS A 179 -15.86 -11.75 -15.08
CA LYS A 179 -16.81 -12.52 -15.87
C LYS A 179 -17.77 -13.21 -14.89
N GLN A 180 -19.06 -12.89 -14.99
CA GLN A 180 -20.08 -13.43 -14.09
C GLN A 180 -20.13 -14.95 -14.17
N ASN A 181 -20.08 -15.61 -13.01
CA ASN A 181 -20.72 -16.89 -12.83
C ASN A 181 -22.08 -16.62 -12.17
N ASN A 182 -23.14 -16.63 -12.97
CA ASN A 182 -24.51 -16.60 -12.49
C ASN A 182 -24.79 -17.89 -11.73
N LYS A 183 -24.76 -17.86 -10.40
CA LYS A 183 -25.58 -18.78 -9.61
C LYS A 183 -26.75 -17.99 -9.05
N LYS A 184 -27.83 -17.97 -9.83
CA LYS A 184 -29.20 -17.92 -9.32
C LYS A 184 -29.44 -19.25 -8.59
N GLY A 185 -30.11 -19.19 -7.45
CA GLY A 185 -30.44 -20.32 -6.58
C GLY A 185 -30.73 -19.77 -5.21
#